data_AF-A0A1Q7BSZ9-F1
#
_entry.id   AF-A0A1Q7BSZ9-F1
#
_cell.length_a   1.000
_cell.length_b   1.000
_cell.length_c   1.000
_cell.angle_alpha   90.00
_cell.angle_beta   90.00
_cell.angle_gamma   90.00
#
_symmetry.space_group_name_H-M   'P 1'
#
loop_
_entity.id
_entity.type
_entity.pdbx_description
1 polymer ?
#
loop_
_entity_poly.entity_id
_entity_poly.type
_entity_poly.pdbx_seq_one_letter_code
_entity_poly.pdbx_strand_id
1 'polypeptide(L)'
;MSTSDTPAGHGSPGPSLRYYPVTAGGEVIGYVWAAEDESEWEFTRRLKAKHDTLRAAVQWYHRIEQGGNYGFTPLQAIRHWVGRPEDPIAGGIPADAEEQWAPDVATLERIANPTYTREPAPEPASTPDIKPGDPRFRSAGWADYDRTGYGFLTGGPVRYVPVTLGGEILGYLWASETEFTADFLPRLAAGPAGENAADIWLSRLHEAAEEGLSPVRAFRRWVGVPEHPRAGGIPADATEREAPSLEALTALASTDGEERA
;
A
#
# COMPACT_ATOMS: atom_id res chain seq x y z
N MET A 1 -32.98 41.33 -14.99
CA MET A 1 -31.77 41.48 -14.15
C MET A 1 -31.44 40.09 -13.66
N SER A 2 -30.47 39.45 -14.32
CA SER A 2 -30.11 38.06 -14.09
C SER A 2 -29.22 37.95 -12.85
N THR A 3 -29.59 37.05 -11.95
CA THR A 3 -28.79 36.59 -10.82
C THR A 3 -27.70 35.66 -11.35
N SER A 4 -26.44 36.06 -11.21
CA SER A 4 -25.31 35.15 -11.43
C SER A 4 -25.12 34.28 -10.21
N ASP A 5 -25.34 32.99 -10.40
CA ASP A 5 -24.94 31.90 -9.53
C ASP A 5 -23.41 31.73 -9.61
N THR A 6 -22.74 31.74 -8.46
CA THR A 6 -21.32 31.33 -8.35
C THR A 6 -21.31 29.93 -7.75
N PRO A 7 -20.86 28.88 -8.46
CA PRO A 7 -20.75 27.57 -7.83
C PRO A 7 -19.58 27.57 -6.86
N ALA A 8 -19.84 27.00 -5.68
CA ALA A 8 -18.86 26.76 -4.62
C ALA A 8 -17.66 25.97 -5.15
N GLY A 9 -16.46 26.48 -4.86
CA GLY A 9 -15.19 25.89 -5.28
C GLY A 9 -15.01 24.47 -4.74
N HIS A 10 -14.66 23.58 -5.67
CA HIS A 10 -14.08 22.27 -5.37
C HIS A 10 -12.83 22.41 -4.51
N GLY A 11 -12.60 21.42 -3.63
CA GLY A 11 -11.50 21.39 -2.68
C GLY A 11 -10.14 21.68 -3.32
N SER A 12 -9.26 22.31 -2.55
CA SER A 12 -7.90 22.62 -2.98
C SER A 12 -7.25 21.42 -3.66
N PRO A 13 -6.67 21.57 -4.87
CA PRO A 13 -5.88 20.50 -5.47
C PRO A 13 -4.72 20.20 -4.52
N GLY A 14 -4.49 18.92 -4.22
CA GLY A 14 -3.33 18.49 -3.43
C GLY A 14 -2.00 18.92 -4.08
N PRO A 15 -0.87 18.72 -3.39
CA PRO A 15 0.43 19.07 -3.96
C PRO A 15 0.65 18.30 -5.27
N SER A 16 1.17 19.01 -6.26
CA SER A 16 1.58 18.42 -7.52
C SER A 16 2.71 17.40 -7.32
N LEU A 17 2.76 16.38 -8.18
CA LEU A 17 3.67 15.26 -8.03
C LEU A 17 4.77 15.28 -9.10
N ARG A 18 6.00 14.94 -8.70
CA ARG A 18 7.12 14.61 -9.60
C ARG A 18 7.35 13.11 -9.59
N TYR A 19 7.37 12.49 -10.76
CA TYR A 19 7.47 11.03 -10.85
C TYR A 19 8.41 10.56 -11.96
N TYR A 20 8.91 9.33 -11.79
CA TYR A 20 9.71 8.60 -12.77
C TYR A 20 9.14 7.21 -13.00
N PRO A 21 9.20 6.68 -14.24
CA PRO A 21 8.90 5.28 -14.49
C PRO A 21 9.99 4.39 -13.88
N VAL A 22 9.57 3.30 -13.27
CA VAL A 22 10.47 2.22 -12.84
C VAL A 22 10.28 1.04 -13.75
N THR A 23 11.39 0.55 -14.31
CA THR A 23 11.41 -0.60 -15.21
C THR A 23 12.14 -1.79 -14.61
N ALA A 24 11.65 -3.00 -14.88
CA ALA A 24 12.38 -4.24 -14.66
C ALA A 24 12.27 -5.10 -15.93
N GLY A 25 13.41 -5.61 -16.44
CA GLY A 25 13.46 -6.38 -17.68
C GLY A 25 12.88 -5.64 -18.90
N GLY A 26 12.94 -4.31 -18.91
CA GLY A 26 12.36 -3.45 -19.95
C GLY A 26 10.84 -3.24 -19.86
N GLU A 27 10.16 -3.83 -18.87
CA GLU A 27 8.74 -3.57 -18.58
C GLU A 27 8.63 -2.47 -17.51
N VAL A 28 7.75 -1.48 -17.70
CA VAL A 28 7.39 -0.55 -16.62
C VAL A 28 6.58 -1.30 -15.56
N ILE A 29 7.10 -1.39 -14.34
CA ILE A 29 6.51 -2.11 -13.20
C ILE A 29 5.81 -1.17 -12.21
N GLY A 30 6.01 0.13 -12.35
CA GLY A 30 5.37 1.15 -11.54
C GLY A 30 6.02 2.52 -11.73
N TYR A 31 5.64 3.45 -10.87
CA TYR A 31 6.15 4.82 -10.88
C TYR A 31 6.51 5.20 -9.45
N VAL A 32 7.73 5.70 -9.26
CA VAL A 32 8.13 6.30 -7.99
C VAL A 32 7.91 7.80 -8.09
N TRP A 33 7.30 8.41 -7.07
CA TRP A 33 6.94 9.81 -7.09
C TRP A 33 7.15 10.47 -5.73
N ALA A 34 7.33 11.79 -5.74
CA ALA A 34 7.34 12.65 -4.57
C ALA A 34 6.47 13.89 -4.82
N ALA A 35 5.78 14.36 -3.78
CA ALA A 35 5.09 15.63 -3.79
C ALA A 35 6.09 16.80 -3.91
N GLU A 36 5.72 17.86 -4.62
CA GLU A 36 6.59 19.03 -4.83
C GLU A 36 6.92 19.79 -3.54
N ASP A 37 6.05 19.72 -2.54
CA ASP A 37 6.29 20.25 -1.20
C ASP A 37 7.12 19.30 -0.32
N GLU A 38 7.57 18.17 -0.89
CA GLU A 38 8.40 17.14 -0.27
C GLU A 38 7.75 16.48 0.95
N SER A 39 6.45 16.67 1.15
CA SER A 39 5.70 16.12 2.28
C SER A 39 5.47 14.61 2.16
N GLU A 40 5.42 14.09 0.94
CA GLU A 40 5.02 12.73 0.65
C GLU A 40 5.80 12.16 -0.54
N TRP A 41 5.97 10.85 -0.55
CA TRP A 41 6.47 10.08 -1.67
C TRP A 41 5.89 8.67 -1.62
N GLU A 42 5.73 8.02 -2.77
CA GLU A 42 5.24 6.64 -2.83
C GLU A 42 5.73 5.93 -4.11
N PHE A 43 5.49 4.63 -4.17
CA PHE A 43 5.60 3.81 -5.37
C PHE A 43 4.20 3.38 -5.85
N THR A 44 3.71 4.01 -6.91
CA THR A 44 2.47 3.60 -7.56
C THR A 44 2.72 2.35 -8.41
N ARG A 45 2.17 1.22 -7.97
CA ARG A 45 2.33 -0.07 -8.64
C ARG A 45 1.55 -0.14 -9.96
N ARG A 46 2.14 -0.82 -10.95
CA ARG A 46 1.44 -1.22 -12.17
C ARG A 46 0.91 -2.64 -12.01
N LEU A 47 -0.38 -2.78 -11.72
CA LEU A 47 -1.01 -4.05 -11.35
C LEU A 47 -1.00 -5.10 -12.46
N LYS A 48 -0.86 -4.70 -13.73
CA LYS A 48 -0.74 -5.61 -14.87
C LYS A 48 0.69 -6.07 -15.17
N ALA A 49 1.69 -5.54 -14.47
CA ALA A 49 3.07 -5.96 -14.69
C ALA A 49 3.25 -7.42 -14.28
N LYS A 50 4.11 -8.14 -15.00
CA LYS A 50 4.40 -9.56 -14.71
C LYS A 50 5.31 -9.74 -13.50
N HIS A 51 5.98 -8.66 -13.12
CA HIS A 51 6.89 -8.62 -12.00
C HIS A 51 6.14 -8.44 -10.68
N ASP A 52 6.79 -8.86 -9.59
CA ASP A 52 6.32 -8.63 -8.24
C ASP A 52 6.43 -7.15 -7.87
N THR A 53 5.42 -6.37 -8.27
CA THR A 53 5.41 -4.92 -8.05
C THR A 53 5.30 -4.54 -6.58
N LEU A 54 4.87 -5.46 -5.72
CA LEU A 54 4.76 -5.22 -4.28
C LEU A 54 6.13 -5.35 -3.61
N ARG A 55 6.92 -6.39 -3.94
CA ARG A 55 8.33 -6.44 -3.53
C ARG A 55 9.11 -5.27 -4.07
N ALA A 56 8.85 -4.85 -5.31
CA ALA A 56 9.48 -3.68 -5.86
C ALA A 56 9.15 -2.42 -5.04
N ALA A 57 7.87 -2.22 -4.67
CA ALA A 57 7.46 -1.10 -3.82
C ALA A 57 8.19 -1.09 -2.46
N VAL A 58 8.29 -2.24 -1.79
CA VAL A 58 9.02 -2.37 -0.52
C VAL A 58 10.51 -2.03 -0.68
N GLN A 59 11.15 -2.51 -1.75
CA GLN A 59 12.55 -2.21 -2.01
C GLN A 59 12.77 -0.73 -2.34
N TRP A 60 11.86 -0.11 -3.10
CA TRP A 60 11.89 1.33 -3.33
C TRP A 60 11.75 2.12 -2.03
N TYR A 61 10.94 1.65 -1.08
CA TYR A 61 10.88 2.23 0.25
C TYR A 61 12.23 2.23 0.95
N HIS A 62 12.90 1.08 1.02
CA HIS A 62 14.25 1.02 1.59
C HIS A 62 15.24 1.94 0.87
N ARG A 63 15.15 2.07 -0.45
CA ARG A 63 16.02 2.96 -1.25
C ARG A 63 15.82 4.43 -0.93
N ILE A 64 14.59 4.88 -0.76
CA ILE A 64 14.28 6.27 -0.45
C ILE A 64 14.64 6.60 1.00
N GLU A 65 14.33 5.71 1.94
CA GLU A 65 14.74 5.84 3.36
C GLU A 65 16.26 5.89 3.55
N GLN A 66 16.99 5.04 2.82
CA GLN A 66 18.46 5.12 2.80
C GLN A 66 18.93 6.50 2.32
N GLY A 67 18.22 7.13 1.38
CA GLY A 67 18.45 8.51 0.97
C GLY A 67 18.31 9.51 2.12
N GLY A 68 17.31 9.33 2.99
CA GLY A 68 17.11 10.14 4.19
C GLY A 68 18.32 10.12 5.14
N ASN A 69 19.00 8.97 5.26
CA ASN A 69 20.25 8.86 6.05
C ASN A 69 21.39 9.72 5.48
N TYR A 70 21.33 10.09 4.20
CA TYR A 70 22.26 11.01 3.55
C TYR A 70 21.76 12.48 3.56
N GLY A 71 20.64 12.76 4.24
CA GLY A 71 20.02 14.08 4.29
C GLY A 71 19.28 14.47 3.01
N PHE A 72 18.92 13.50 2.17
CA PHE A 72 18.14 13.77 0.96
C PHE A 72 16.67 13.98 1.27
N THR A 73 16.07 14.91 0.55
CA THR A 73 14.61 14.99 0.40
C THR A 73 14.12 13.80 -0.43
N PRO A 74 12.84 13.41 -0.38
CA PRO A 74 12.36 12.27 -1.16
C PRO A 74 12.64 12.41 -2.66
N LEU A 75 12.42 13.59 -3.23
CA LEU A 75 12.70 13.84 -4.65
C LEU A 75 14.20 13.76 -4.97
N GLN A 76 15.08 14.22 -4.07
CA GLN A 76 16.52 14.06 -4.22
C GLN A 76 16.93 12.58 -4.17
N ALA A 77 16.34 11.79 -3.26
CA ALA A 77 16.57 10.36 -3.17
C ALA A 77 16.12 9.64 -4.45
N ILE A 78 14.95 9.97 -5.01
CA ILE A 78 14.50 9.44 -6.30
C ILE A 78 15.50 9.78 -7.42
N ARG A 79 15.88 11.06 -7.55
CA ARG A 79 16.84 11.54 -8.55
C ARG A 79 18.21 10.86 -8.43
N HIS A 80 18.63 10.51 -7.22
CA HIS A 80 19.87 9.79 -6.96
C HIS A 80 19.92 8.38 -7.57
N TRP A 81 18.75 7.76 -7.78
CA TRP A 81 18.61 6.43 -8.35
C TRP A 81 18.44 6.42 -9.88
N VAL A 82 18.29 7.59 -10.52
CA VAL A 82 18.20 7.70 -11.99
C VAL A 82 19.49 7.17 -12.65
N GLY A 83 19.32 6.22 -13.57
CA GLY A 83 20.42 5.63 -14.34
C GLY A 83 21.33 4.67 -13.57
N ARG A 84 20.99 4.34 -12.32
CA ARG A 84 21.70 3.28 -11.58
C ARG A 84 21.37 1.90 -12.14
N PRO A 85 22.25 0.89 -11.94
CA PRO A 85 21.98 -0.46 -12.38
C PRO A 85 20.63 -0.97 -11.91
N GLU A 86 19.90 -1.61 -12.82
CA GLU A 86 18.63 -2.26 -12.52
C GLU A 86 18.83 -3.35 -11.46
N ASP A 87 17.92 -3.40 -10.49
CA ASP A 87 17.85 -4.47 -9.51
C ASP A 87 16.86 -5.53 -9.95
N PRO A 88 17.19 -6.82 -9.77
CA PRO A 88 16.35 -7.92 -10.26
C PRO A 88 14.96 -8.00 -9.60
N ILE A 89 14.77 -7.35 -8.44
CA ILE A 89 13.49 -7.31 -7.71
C ILE A 89 12.83 -5.94 -7.88
N ALA A 90 13.58 -4.88 -7.61
CA ALA A 90 13.05 -3.51 -7.56
C ALA A 90 13.02 -2.80 -8.92
N GLY A 91 13.68 -3.36 -9.92
CA GLY A 91 13.96 -2.66 -11.16
C GLY A 91 14.88 -1.44 -10.94
N GLY A 92 14.80 -0.49 -11.86
CA GLY A 92 15.55 0.77 -11.83
C GLY A 92 14.80 1.88 -12.56
N ILE A 93 15.26 3.11 -12.36
CA ILE A 93 14.82 4.25 -13.18
C ILE A 93 15.80 4.34 -14.37
N PRO A 94 15.32 4.25 -15.63
CA PRO A 94 16.18 4.35 -16.81
C PRO A 94 17.05 5.61 -16.82
N ALA A 95 18.26 5.54 -17.37
CA ALA A 95 19.18 6.68 -17.43
C ALA A 95 18.66 7.82 -18.32
N ASP A 96 17.82 7.50 -19.29
CA ASP A 96 17.13 8.42 -20.19
C ASP A 96 15.71 8.78 -19.71
N ALA A 97 15.30 8.32 -18.52
CA ALA A 97 14.01 8.67 -17.98
C ALA A 97 13.95 10.16 -17.64
N GLU A 98 13.00 10.85 -18.26
CA GLU A 98 12.70 12.24 -17.92
C GLU A 98 11.79 12.32 -16.68
N GLU A 99 12.02 13.35 -15.87
CA GLU A 99 11.13 13.67 -14.75
C GLU A 99 9.77 14.12 -15.30
N GLN A 100 8.71 13.47 -14.85
CA GLN A 100 7.34 13.77 -15.28
C GLN A 100 6.53 14.39 -14.15
N TRP A 101 5.39 14.96 -14.52
CA TRP A 101 4.50 15.67 -13.61
C TRP A 101 3.08 15.08 -13.65
N ALA A 102 2.45 14.95 -12.48
CA ALA A 102 1.04 14.63 -12.34
C ALA A 102 0.38 15.60 -11.35
N PRO A 103 -0.89 16.00 -11.57
CA PRO A 103 -1.58 16.93 -10.68
C PRO A 103 -1.92 16.32 -9.31
N ASP A 104 -2.08 15.00 -9.24
CA ASP A 104 -2.48 14.26 -8.05
C ASP A 104 -2.18 12.75 -8.19
N VAL A 105 -2.26 12.03 -7.07
CA VAL A 105 -2.02 10.57 -7.01
C VAL A 105 -3.04 9.82 -7.87
N ALA A 106 -4.30 10.26 -7.88
CA ALA A 106 -5.37 9.62 -8.66
C ALA A 106 -5.08 9.64 -10.17
N THR A 107 -4.44 10.69 -10.67
CA THR A 107 -4.00 10.79 -12.06
C THR A 107 -2.85 9.83 -12.33
N LEU A 108 -1.88 9.72 -11.42
CA LEU A 108 -0.78 8.78 -11.54
C LEU A 108 -1.26 7.31 -11.47
N GLU A 109 -2.21 6.99 -10.58
CA GLU A 109 -2.86 5.67 -10.53
C GLU A 109 -3.53 5.32 -11.84
N ARG A 110 -4.19 6.28 -12.50
CA ARG A 110 -4.84 6.10 -13.81
C ARG A 110 -3.82 5.91 -14.94
N ILE A 111 -2.68 6.59 -14.87
CA ILE A 111 -1.55 6.38 -15.80
C ILE A 111 -1.01 4.96 -15.64
N ALA A 112 -0.77 4.53 -14.40
CA ALA A 112 -0.26 3.20 -14.10
C ALA A 112 -1.26 2.09 -14.46
N ASN A 113 -2.54 2.32 -14.17
CA ASN A 113 -3.58 1.30 -14.26
C ASN A 113 -4.81 1.85 -15.01
N PRO A 114 -4.72 2.10 -16.33
CA PRO A 114 -5.77 2.81 -17.08
C PRO A 114 -7.10 2.07 -17.19
N THR A 115 -7.09 0.74 -17.03
CA THR A 115 -8.31 -0.09 -17.01
C THR A 115 -8.79 -0.41 -15.61
N TYR A 116 -8.06 0.04 -14.58
CA TYR A 116 -8.44 -0.13 -13.18
C TYR A 116 -9.14 1.14 -12.73
N THR A 117 -10.31 0.98 -12.14
CA THR A 117 -10.93 2.04 -11.36
C THR A 117 -10.92 1.54 -9.94
N ARG A 118 -10.13 2.17 -9.08
CA ARG A 118 -10.20 1.93 -7.64
C ARG A 118 -11.63 2.20 -7.24
N GLU A 119 -12.31 1.18 -6.75
CA GLU A 119 -13.63 1.40 -6.19
C GLU A 119 -13.46 2.32 -4.99
N PRO A 120 -14.28 3.38 -4.83
CA PRO A 120 -14.17 4.23 -3.67
C PRO A 120 -14.18 3.35 -2.42
N ALA A 121 -13.25 3.65 -1.51
CA ALA A 121 -13.28 3.05 -0.19
C ALA A 121 -14.72 3.22 0.35
N PRO A 122 -15.27 2.21 1.04
CA PRO A 122 -16.52 2.43 1.77
C PRO A 122 -16.33 3.69 2.62
N GLU A 123 -17.35 4.57 2.68
CA GLU A 123 -17.23 5.77 3.48
C GLU A 123 -16.73 5.37 4.88
N PRO A 124 -15.67 6.03 5.41
CA PRO A 124 -15.20 5.72 6.74
C PRO A 124 -16.40 5.81 7.66
N ALA A 125 -16.58 4.81 8.52
CA ALA A 125 -17.68 4.80 9.47
C ALA A 125 -17.54 6.00 10.42
N SER A 126 -18.06 7.17 10.01
CA SER A 126 -17.83 8.49 10.64
C SER A 126 -16.35 8.75 10.95
N THR A 127 -15.67 9.56 10.13
CA THR A 127 -14.41 10.19 10.57
C THR A 127 -14.64 10.80 11.95
N PRO A 128 -13.91 10.39 12.99
CA PRO A 128 -14.07 10.98 14.30
C PRO A 128 -13.84 12.50 14.18
N ASP A 129 -14.61 13.28 14.92
CA ASP A 129 -14.54 14.74 14.92
C ASP A 129 -13.27 15.18 15.68
N ILE A 130 -12.08 14.95 15.07
CA ILE A 130 -10.77 15.21 15.68
C ILE A 130 -10.41 16.68 15.49
N LYS A 131 -10.30 17.41 16.60
CA LYS A 131 -9.94 18.84 16.60
C LYS A 131 -8.42 19.01 16.66
N PRO A 132 -7.86 20.09 16.07
CA PRO A 132 -6.45 20.43 16.24
C PRO A 132 -6.08 20.51 17.73
N GLY A 133 -5.10 19.70 18.16
CA GLY A 133 -4.66 19.60 19.56
C GLY A 133 -5.27 18.45 20.37
N ASP A 134 -6.11 17.61 19.77
CA ASP A 134 -6.49 16.30 20.34
C ASP A 134 -5.23 15.42 20.47
N PRO A 135 -5.01 14.67 21.56
CA PRO A 135 -3.86 13.76 21.68
C PRO A 135 -3.81 12.62 20.65
N ARG A 136 -4.91 12.37 19.91
CA ARG A 136 -4.92 11.56 18.67
C ARG A 136 -4.29 12.31 17.48
N PHE A 137 -4.28 13.64 17.53
CA PHE A 137 -3.58 14.54 16.63
C PHE A 137 -2.13 14.70 17.09
N ARG A 138 -1.30 13.67 16.88
CA ARG A 138 0.16 13.87 16.91
C ARG A 138 0.58 14.50 15.59
N SER A 139 1.43 15.52 15.71
CA SER A 139 1.97 16.36 14.64
C SER A 139 2.22 15.60 13.33
N ALA A 140 1.50 16.03 12.28
CA ALA A 140 1.66 15.63 10.90
C ALA A 140 3.12 15.78 10.47
N GLY A 141 3.73 14.63 10.23
CA GLY A 141 5.13 14.42 9.91
C GLY A 141 5.36 12.92 9.96
N TRP A 142 5.07 12.24 8.83
CA TRP A 142 5.30 10.81 8.54
C TRP A 142 4.87 9.77 9.60
N ALA A 143 4.18 10.18 10.66
CA ALA A 143 3.43 9.34 11.60
C ALA A 143 2.11 8.80 11.01
N ASP A 144 1.80 9.12 9.75
CA ASP A 144 0.57 8.71 9.04
C ASP A 144 0.71 7.40 8.24
N TYR A 145 1.85 6.69 8.34
CA TYR A 145 1.94 5.28 7.93
C TYR A 145 1.30 4.31 8.94
N ASP A 146 0.67 4.84 9.98
CA ASP A 146 -0.15 4.12 10.95
C ASP A 146 -1.55 3.82 10.40
N ARG A 147 -1.64 3.32 9.15
CA ARG A 147 -2.93 2.93 8.54
C ARG A 147 -3.64 1.86 9.35
N THR A 148 -2.91 1.10 10.17
CA THR A 148 -3.40 -0.03 10.94
C THR A 148 -3.19 0.12 12.45
N GLY A 149 -2.49 1.14 12.95
CA GLY A 149 -2.05 1.17 14.35
C GLY A 149 -0.84 0.26 14.66
N TYR A 150 -0.26 -0.38 13.63
CA TYR A 150 0.86 -1.31 13.69
C TYR A 150 1.94 -0.92 12.69
N GLY A 151 3.19 -1.38 12.91
CA GLY A 151 4.20 -1.29 11.85
C GLY A 151 3.80 -2.14 10.63
N PHE A 152 4.30 -1.78 9.44
CA PHE A 152 3.94 -2.45 8.17
C PHE A 152 5.13 -3.17 7.50
N LEU A 153 6.33 -3.10 8.08
CA LEU A 153 7.54 -3.77 7.61
C LEU A 153 8.17 -4.59 8.73
N THR A 154 8.69 -5.77 8.39
CA THR A 154 9.44 -6.60 9.34
C THR A 154 10.46 -7.46 8.61
N GLY A 155 11.64 -7.60 9.23
CA GLY A 155 12.66 -8.55 8.78
C GLY A 155 12.52 -9.92 9.42
N GLY A 156 11.77 -10.01 10.52
CA GLY A 156 11.54 -11.22 11.30
C GLY A 156 10.37 -12.07 10.80
N PRO A 157 10.13 -13.22 11.46
CA PRO A 157 9.08 -14.14 11.09
C PRO A 157 7.69 -13.51 11.24
N VAL A 158 6.78 -13.91 10.35
CA VAL A 158 5.40 -13.44 10.31
C VAL A 158 4.44 -14.62 10.40
N ARG A 159 3.34 -14.42 11.12
CA ARG A 159 2.18 -15.31 11.10
C ARG A 159 1.19 -14.77 10.08
N TYR A 160 0.53 -15.65 9.34
CA TYR A 160 -0.42 -15.23 8.31
C TYR A 160 -1.57 -16.22 8.14
N VAL A 161 -2.68 -15.70 7.63
CA VAL A 161 -3.89 -16.45 7.25
C VAL A 161 -4.38 -16.00 5.87
N PRO A 162 -4.94 -16.91 5.05
CA PRO A 162 -5.52 -16.53 3.78
C PRO A 162 -6.82 -15.74 3.98
N VAL A 163 -7.01 -14.74 3.15
CA VAL A 163 -8.29 -14.04 2.98
C VAL A 163 -8.90 -14.52 1.67
N THR A 164 -10.14 -15.01 1.73
CA THR A 164 -10.86 -15.56 0.58
C THR A 164 -12.14 -14.80 0.28
N LEU A 165 -12.50 -14.72 -1.00
CA LEU A 165 -13.81 -14.26 -1.45
C LEU A 165 -14.38 -15.28 -2.44
N GLY A 166 -15.49 -15.92 -2.08
CA GLY A 166 -16.09 -16.97 -2.92
C GLY A 166 -15.15 -18.16 -3.15
N GLY A 167 -14.23 -18.44 -2.22
CA GLY A 167 -13.24 -19.51 -2.31
C GLY A 167 -11.92 -19.13 -3.00
N GLU A 168 -11.82 -17.95 -3.62
CA GLU A 168 -10.58 -17.46 -4.23
C GLU A 168 -9.74 -16.67 -3.22
N ILE A 169 -8.44 -16.96 -3.14
CA ILE A 169 -7.52 -16.25 -2.24
C ILE A 169 -7.23 -14.85 -2.79
N LEU A 170 -7.69 -13.82 -2.09
CA LEU A 170 -7.44 -12.41 -2.41
C LEU A 170 -6.07 -11.93 -1.94
N GLY A 171 -5.55 -12.53 -0.88
CA GLY A 171 -4.32 -12.12 -0.22
C GLY A 171 -4.14 -12.79 1.13
N TYR A 172 -3.18 -12.29 1.90
CA TYR A 172 -2.85 -12.79 3.23
C TYR A 172 -2.90 -11.66 4.24
N LEU A 173 -3.64 -11.86 5.33
CA LEU A 173 -3.53 -11.01 6.50
C LEU A 173 -2.38 -11.56 7.35
N TRP A 174 -1.43 -10.71 7.71
CA TRP A 174 -0.22 -11.15 8.40
C TRP A 174 0.14 -10.24 9.57
N ALA A 175 0.91 -10.78 10.51
CA ALA A 175 1.38 -10.07 11.67
C ALA A 175 2.70 -10.63 12.23
N SER A 176 3.50 -9.75 12.84
CA SER A 176 4.62 -10.10 13.72
C SER A 176 4.36 -9.57 15.12
N GLU A 177 4.28 -10.47 16.11
CA GLU A 177 4.20 -10.08 17.52
C GLU A 177 5.52 -9.52 18.05
N THR A 178 6.66 -9.98 17.51
CA THR A 178 7.99 -9.58 17.99
C THR A 178 8.33 -8.16 17.59
N GLU A 179 7.90 -7.74 16.40
CA GLU A 179 8.18 -6.40 15.87
C GLU A 179 6.94 -5.50 15.88
N PHE A 180 5.82 -5.98 16.44
CA PHE A 180 4.54 -5.28 16.56
C PHE A 180 4.03 -4.72 15.21
N THR A 181 4.01 -5.59 14.20
CA THR A 181 3.64 -5.24 12.83
C THR A 181 2.46 -6.06 12.33
N ALA A 182 1.60 -5.47 11.51
CA ALA A 182 0.52 -6.18 10.82
C ALA A 182 0.05 -5.40 9.61
N ASP A 183 -0.26 -6.14 8.55
CA ASP A 183 -0.72 -5.58 7.28
C ASP A 183 -1.51 -6.64 6.49
N PHE A 184 -2.17 -6.20 5.43
CA PHE A 184 -2.77 -7.06 4.41
C PHE A 184 -1.88 -7.07 3.16
N LEU A 185 -1.55 -8.27 2.69
CA LEU A 185 -0.72 -8.49 1.52
C LEU A 185 -1.59 -9.03 0.37
N PRO A 186 -1.92 -8.22 -0.65
CA PRO A 186 -2.66 -8.69 -1.81
C PRO A 186 -1.90 -9.81 -2.54
N ARG A 187 -2.62 -10.81 -3.03
CA ARG A 187 -2.05 -11.83 -3.91
C ARG A 187 -1.97 -11.31 -5.34
N LEU A 188 -0.84 -11.49 -6.02
CA LEU A 188 -0.66 -11.02 -7.40
C LEU A 188 -1.74 -11.60 -8.34
N ALA A 189 -2.03 -12.90 -8.20
CA ALA A 189 -3.04 -13.59 -9.00
C ALA A 189 -4.48 -13.08 -8.77
N ALA A 190 -4.76 -12.46 -7.62
CA ALA A 190 -6.06 -11.85 -7.32
C ALA A 190 -6.25 -10.49 -8.02
N GLY A 191 -5.16 -9.87 -8.49
CA GLY A 191 -5.18 -8.61 -9.24
C GLY A 191 -6.02 -7.53 -8.54
N PRO A 192 -6.92 -6.83 -9.26
CA PRO A 192 -7.76 -5.79 -8.68
C PRO A 192 -8.62 -6.20 -7.48
N ALA A 193 -9.02 -7.48 -7.37
CA ALA A 193 -9.83 -7.94 -6.25
C ALA A 193 -9.04 -7.97 -4.94
N GLY A 194 -7.76 -8.38 -5.01
CA GLY A 194 -6.84 -8.30 -3.87
C GLY A 194 -6.61 -6.85 -3.43
N GLU A 195 -6.38 -5.96 -4.39
CA GLU A 195 -6.18 -4.52 -4.10
C GLU A 195 -7.40 -3.87 -3.45
N ASN A 196 -8.60 -4.12 -3.99
CA ASN A 196 -9.85 -3.58 -3.43
C ASN A 196 -10.14 -4.11 -2.02
N ALA A 197 -9.62 -5.29 -1.66
CA ALA A 197 -9.78 -5.84 -0.32
C ALA A 197 -8.88 -5.14 0.72
N ALA A 198 -7.75 -4.57 0.29
CA ALA A 198 -6.74 -4.01 1.18
C ALA A 198 -7.32 -2.92 2.09
N ASP A 199 -7.98 -1.91 1.54
CA ASP A 199 -8.52 -0.78 2.31
C ASP A 199 -9.41 -1.21 3.49
N ILE A 200 -10.23 -2.25 3.28
CA ILE A 200 -11.13 -2.77 4.31
C ILE A 200 -10.34 -3.53 5.39
N TRP A 201 -9.35 -4.33 5.01
CA TRP A 201 -8.52 -5.04 5.97
C TRP A 201 -7.61 -4.10 6.77
N LEU A 202 -7.08 -3.05 6.14
CA LEU A 202 -6.30 -2.02 6.83
C LEU A 202 -7.16 -1.29 7.86
N SER A 203 -8.39 -0.88 7.49
CA SER A 203 -9.35 -0.29 8.43
C SER A 203 -9.67 -1.22 9.61
N ARG A 204 -9.84 -2.53 9.36
CA ARG A 204 -10.09 -3.52 10.42
C ARG A 204 -8.91 -3.70 11.36
N LEU A 205 -7.68 -3.62 10.84
CA LEU A 205 -6.48 -3.66 11.68
C LEU A 205 -6.37 -2.37 12.51
N HIS A 206 -6.67 -1.21 11.92
CA HIS A 206 -6.74 0.07 12.63
C HIS A 206 -7.68 0.03 13.82
N GLU A 207 -8.93 -0.40 13.60
CA GLU A 207 -9.92 -0.57 14.66
C GLU A 207 -9.41 -1.50 15.77
N ALA A 208 -8.73 -2.59 15.40
CA ALA A 208 -8.16 -3.52 16.38
C ALA A 208 -7.03 -2.89 17.21
N ALA A 209 -6.20 -2.05 16.60
CA ALA A 209 -5.15 -1.33 17.30
C ALA A 209 -5.70 -0.23 18.21
N GLU A 210 -6.74 0.50 17.78
CA GLU A 210 -7.45 1.47 18.63
C GLU A 210 -8.06 0.81 19.88
N GLU A 211 -8.51 -0.44 19.74
CA GLU A 211 -8.97 -1.28 20.85
C GLU A 211 -7.83 -1.89 21.68
N GLY A 212 -6.57 -1.66 21.33
CA GLY A 212 -5.39 -2.15 22.04
C GLY A 212 -5.10 -3.63 21.85
N LEU A 213 -5.59 -4.24 20.76
CA LEU A 213 -5.28 -5.62 20.43
C LEU A 213 -3.83 -5.76 19.94
N SER A 214 -3.24 -6.92 20.19
CA SER A 214 -1.96 -7.27 19.59
C SER A 214 -2.14 -7.63 18.11
N PRO A 215 -1.10 -7.48 17.27
CA PRO A 215 -1.16 -7.77 15.83
C PRO A 215 -1.78 -9.13 15.47
N VAL A 216 -1.40 -10.20 16.16
CA VAL A 216 -1.96 -11.55 15.87
C VAL A 216 -3.39 -11.68 16.40
N ARG A 217 -3.74 -11.01 17.50
CA ARG A 217 -5.13 -10.98 17.98
C ARG A 217 -6.04 -10.23 17.01
N ALA A 218 -5.53 -9.19 16.36
CA ALA A 218 -6.28 -8.40 15.39
C ALA A 218 -6.83 -9.27 14.25
N PHE A 219 -5.98 -10.07 13.59
CA PHE A 219 -6.49 -10.93 12.51
C PHE A 219 -7.29 -12.14 13.02
N ARG A 220 -6.94 -12.72 14.18
CA ARG A 220 -7.67 -13.88 14.75
C ARG A 220 -9.12 -13.56 15.07
N ARG A 221 -9.43 -12.29 15.41
CA ARG A 221 -10.81 -11.83 15.63
C ARG A 221 -11.71 -12.06 14.42
N TRP A 222 -11.16 -12.05 13.22
CA TRP A 222 -11.92 -12.14 11.98
C TRP A 222 -12.03 -13.57 11.42
N VAL A 223 -11.43 -14.56 12.08
CA VAL A 223 -11.51 -15.97 11.68
C VAL A 223 -12.95 -16.48 11.84
N GLY A 224 -13.51 -17.02 10.75
CA GLY A 224 -14.87 -17.57 10.70
C GLY A 224 -15.99 -16.52 10.70
N VAL A 225 -15.65 -15.22 10.66
CA VAL A 225 -16.63 -14.15 10.44
C VAL A 225 -17.10 -14.21 8.97
N PRO A 226 -18.41 -14.04 8.68
CA PRO A 226 -18.92 -14.04 7.31
C PRO A 226 -18.14 -13.12 6.37
N GLU A 227 -17.92 -13.58 5.14
CA GLU A 227 -17.18 -12.83 4.13
C GLU A 227 -17.80 -11.45 3.88
N HIS A 228 -16.94 -10.44 3.80
CA HIS A 228 -17.33 -9.14 3.28
C HIS A 228 -17.51 -9.21 1.76
N PRO A 229 -18.58 -8.64 1.17
CA PRO A 229 -18.85 -8.74 -0.27
C PRO A 229 -17.72 -8.28 -1.20
N ARG A 230 -16.84 -7.39 -0.72
CA ARG A 230 -15.70 -6.85 -1.49
C ARG A 230 -14.32 -7.31 -1.01
N ALA A 231 -14.21 -7.67 0.26
CA ALA A 231 -12.91 -7.92 0.91
C ALA A 231 -12.73 -9.37 1.36
N GLY A 232 -13.76 -10.20 1.16
CA GLY A 232 -13.72 -11.57 1.61
C GLY A 232 -13.75 -11.70 3.14
N GLY A 233 -13.35 -12.87 3.60
CA GLY A 233 -13.23 -13.24 5.01
C GLY A 233 -12.06 -14.19 5.22
N ILE A 234 -11.83 -14.55 6.48
CA ILE A 234 -10.88 -15.60 6.83
C ILE A 234 -11.74 -16.85 7.12
N PRO A 235 -11.57 -17.95 6.35
CA PRO A 235 -12.34 -19.18 6.57
C PRO A 235 -12.25 -19.67 8.02
N ALA A 236 -13.32 -20.30 8.53
CA ALA A 236 -13.34 -20.81 9.91
C ALA A 236 -12.33 -21.95 10.16
N ASP A 237 -11.97 -22.66 9.09
CA ASP A 237 -10.97 -23.72 9.04
C ASP A 237 -9.59 -23.22 8.56
N ALA A 238 -9.44 -21.91 8.35
CA ALA A 238 -8.16 -21.33 7.94
C ALA A 238 -7.08 -21.67 8.98
N THR A 239 -6.04 -22.36 8.53
CA THR A 239 -4.89 -22.66 9.37
C THR A 239 -3.96 -21.46 9.40
N GLU A 240 -3.66 -20.97 10.61
CA GLU A 240 -2.59 -19.98 10.80
C GLU A 240 -1.24 -20.61 10.47
N ARG A 241 -0.50 -19.94 9.60
CA ARG A 241 0.80 -20.39 9.11
C ARG A 241 1.88 -19.38 9.46
N GLU A 242 3.13 -19.81 9.39
CA GLU A 242 4.30 -18.97 9.65
C GLU A 242 5.17 -18.90 8.40
N ALA A 243 5.68 -17.71 8.10
CA ALA A 243 6.73 -17.49 7.11
C ALA A 243 7.97 -16.93 7.82
N PRO A 244 9.19 -17.32 7.40
CA PRO A 244 10.42 -16.91 8.08
C PRO A 244 10.71 -15.41 7.97
N SER A 245 10.08 -14.70 7.03
CA SER A 245 10.15 -13.25 6.87
C SER A 245 8.95 -12.74 6.07
N LEU A 246 8.71 -11.41 6.11
CA LEU A 246 7.76 -10.76 5.22
C LEU A 246 8.13 -11.00 3.74
N GLU A 247 9.42 -11.00 3.41
CA GLU A 247 9.91 -11.30 2.07
C GLU A 247 9.49 -12.70 1.59
N ALA A 248 9.55 -13.71 2.46
CA ALA A 248 9.12 -15.06 2.13
C ALA A 248 7.60 -15.12 1.89
N LEU A 249 6.82 -14.36 2.67
CA LEU A 249 5.37 -14.24 2.45
C LEU A 249 5.06 -13.50 1.14
N THR A 250 5.80 -12.45 0.77
CA THR A 250 5.62 -11.78 -0.52
C THR A 250 5.97 -12.68 -1.69
N ALA A 251 7.04 -13.47 -1.57
CA ALA A 251 7.35 -14.48 -2.58
C ALA A 251 6.20 -15.48 -2.77
N LEU A 252 5.54 -15.91 -1.68
CA LEU A 252 4.35 -16.76 -1.74
C LEU A 252 3.18 -16.05 -2.45
N ALA A 253 2.88 -14.81 -2.06
CA ALA A 253 1.79 -14.01 -2.64
C ALA A 253 1.96 -13.73 -4.13
N SER A 254 3.19 -13.77 -4.62
CA SER A 254 3.55 -13.53 -6.02
C SER A 254 3.69 -14.80 -6.85
N THR A 255 3.60 -15.97 -6.23
CA THR A 255 3.53 -17.24 -6.97
C THR A 255 2.09 -17.57 -7.37
N ASP A 256 1.91 -17.91 -8.64
CA ASP A 256 0.64 -18.42 -9.23
C ASP A 256 0.22 -19.81 -8.70
N GLY A 257 0.88 -20.32 -7.65
CA GLY A 257 0.68 -21.68 -7.15
C GLY A 257 -0.70 -21.86 -6.52
N GLU A 258 -1.44 -22.86 -7.01
CA GLU A 258 -2.66 -23.39 -6.40
C GLU A 258 -2.40 -23.82 -4.95
N GLU A 259 -2.58 -22.93 -3.98
CA GLU A 259 -3.00 -23.37 -2.66
C GLU A 259 -4.51 -23.60 -2.73
N ARG A 260 -4.86 -24.84 -3.09
CA ARG A 260 -6.21 -25.33 -2.85
C ARG A 260 -6.45 -25.30 -1.34
N ALA A 261 -7.54 -24.63 -0.96
CA ALA A 261 -8.13 -24.62 0.37
C ALA A 261 -8.22 -26.02 0.98
#